data_AF-W1Y8N1-F1
#
_entry.id   AF-W1Y8N1-F1
#
_cell.length_a   1.000
_cell.length_b   1.000
_cell.length_c   1.000
_cell.angle_alpha   90.00
_cell.angle_beta   90.00
_cell.angle_gamma   90.00
#
_symmetry.space_group_name_H-M   'P 1'
#
loop_
_entity.id
_entity.type
_entity.pdbx_description
1 polymer ?
#
loop_
_entity_poly.entity_id
_entity_poly.type
_entity_poly.pdbx_seq_one_letter_code
_entity_poly.pdbx_strand_id
1 'polypeptide(L)'
;GVAMRAKGLGAHVYVTEVDPIKAIEAVFDGFKVLPMIEAAKVGDIFCTVTGCKDVIVKEHYEVMKDKAILCNAGHFDCEVNVA
;
A
#
# COMPACT_ATOMS: atom_id res chain seq x y z
N GLY A 1 -5.65 -1.76 -10.80
CA GLY A 1 -5.63 -3.21 -11.11
C GLY A 1 -5.63 -4.09 -9.87
N VAL A 2 -4.58 -3.99 -9.04
CA VAL A 2 -4.42 -4.79 -7.81
C VAL A 2 -5.56 -4.52 -6.81
N ALA A 3 -5.85 -3.24 -6.53
CA ALA A 3 -6.91 -2.83 -5.60
C ALA A 3 -8.29 -3.43 -5.94
N MET A 4 -8.69 -3.43 -7.22
CA MET A 4 -9.96 -4.03 -7.66
C MET A 4 -10.01 -5.54 -7.46
N ARG A 5 -8.91 -6.26 -7.73
CA ARG A 5 -8.84 -7.71 -7.51
C ARG A 5 -8.92 -8.05 -6.03
N ALA A 6 -8.20 -7.33 -5.18
CA ALA A 6 -8.27 -7.51 -3.74
C ALA A 6 -9.70 -7.25 -3.20
N LYS A 7 -10.35 -6.16 -3.65
CA LYS A 7 -11.75 -5.86 -3.32
C LYS A 7 -12.71 -6.95 -3.82
N GLY A 8 -12.50 -7.47 -5.03
CA GLY A 8 -13.28 -8.58 -5.59
C GLY A 8 -13.16 -9.89 -4.79
N LEU A 9 -12.05 -10.09 -4.08
CA LEU A 9 -11.84 -11.21 -3.15
C LEU A 9 -12.37 -10.92 -1.73
N GLY A 10 -13.01 -9.78 -1.50
CA GLY A 10 -13.60 -9.40 -0.21
C GLY A 10 -12.65 -8.68 0.75
N ALA A 11 -11.48 -8.23 0.29
CA ALA A 11 -10.57 -7.48 1.14
C ALA A 11 -11.05 -6.04 1.40
N HIS A 12 -10.74 -5.53 2.59
CA HIS A 12 -10.82 -4.09 2.88
C HIS A 12 -9.56 -3.40 2.35
N VAL A 13 -9.70 -2.67 1.25
CA VAL A 13 -8.57 -2.11 0.51
C VAL A 13 -8.36 -0.63 0.86
N TYR A 14 -7.14 -0.32 1.28
CA TYR A 14 -6.63 1.03 1.47
C TYR A 14 -5.60 1.33 0.38
N VAL A 15 -5.62 2.56 -0.15
CA VAL A 15 -4.71 3.01 -1.20
C VAL A 15 -3.81 4.11 -0.64
N THR A 16 -2.52 4.07 -0.98
CA THR A 16 -1.57 5.13 -0.67
C THR A 16 -1.13 5.75 -1.99
N GLU A 17 -1.37 7.03 -2.19
CA GLU A 17 -0.95 7.76 -3.39
C GLU A 17 -0.40 9.14 -3.03
N VAL A 18 0.63 9.56 -3.76
CA VAL A 18 1.23 10.89 -3.70
C VAL A 18 0.65 11.81 -4.78
N ASP A 19 0.16 11.25 -5.89
CA ASP A 19 -0.49 12.01 -6.93
C ASP A 19 -1.96 12.29 -6.55
N PRO A 20 -2.36 13.57 -6.35
CA PRO A 20 -3.71 13.92 -5.94
C PRO A 20 -4.78 13.52 -6.95
N ILE A 21 -4.45 13.42 -8.24
CA ILE A 21 -5.40 13.03 -9.30
C ILE A 21 -5.71 11.53 -9.17
N LYS A 22 -4.68 10.69 -9.06
CA LYS A 22 -4.87 9.25 -8.85
C LYS A 22 -5.49 8.93 -7.51
N ALA A 23 -5.18 9.73 -6.47
CA ALA A 23 -5.81 9.61 -5.18
C ALA A 23 -7.33 9.83 -5.26
N ILE A 24 -7.79 10.88 -5.95
CA ILE A 24 -9.24 11.12 -6.08
C ILE A 24 -9.92 10.05 -6.94
N GLU A 25 -9.25 9.53 -7.97
CA GLU A 25 -9.75 8.39 -8.75
C GLU A 25 -9.96 7.16 -7.86
N ALA A 26 -9.02 6.85 -6.97
CA ALA A 26 -9.15 5.75 -6.02
C ALA A 26 -10.34 5.96 -5.06
N VAL A 27 -10.61 7.20 -4.65
CA VAL A 27 -11.80 7.53 -3.85
C VAL A 27 -13.09 7.31 -4.64
N PHE A 28 -13.13 7.69 -5.91
CA PHE A 28 -14.28 7.44 -6.79
C PHE A 28 -14.55 5.94 -7.01
N ASP A 29 -13.50 5.13 -7.06
CA ASP A 29 -13.62 3.66 -7.09
C ASP A 29 -14.04 3.05 -5.74
N GLY A 30 -14.24 3.88 -4.72
CA GLY A 30 -14.68 3.50 -3.38
C GLY A 30 -13.58 2.86 -2.54
N PHE A 31 -12.33 3.27 -2.74
CA PHE A 31 -11.20 2.94 -1.87
C PHE A 31 -10.93 4.09 -0.89
N LYS A 32 -10.44 3.75 0.30
CA LYS A 32 -9.99 4.76 1.25
C LYS A 32 -8.53 5.09 0.99
N VAL A 33 -8.22 6.36 0.76
CA VAL A 33 -6.84 6.83 0.60
C VAL A 33 -6.29 7.25 1.95
N LEU A 34 -5.11 6.73 2.30
CA LEU A 34 -4.41 7.03 3.55
C LEU A 34 -2.93 7.29 3.28
N PRO A 35 -2.25 8.08 4.12
CA PRO A 35 -0.79 8.09 4.18
C PRO A 35 -0.24 6.72 4.57
N MET A 36 0.95 6.36 4.10
CA MET A 36 1.55 5.04 4.35
C MET A 36 1.72 4.75 5.85
N ILE A 37 2.08 5.75 6.67
CA ILE A 37 2.22 5.61 8.13
C ILE A 37 0.91 5.26 8.83
N GLU A 38 -0.23 5.70 8.30
CA GLU A 38 -1.55 5.35 8.83
C GLU A 38 -2.01 3.99 8.31
N ALA A 39 -1.75 3.72 7.03
CA ALA A 39 -2.02 2.42 6.41
C ALA A 39 -1.23 1.29 7.10
N ALA A 40 0.02 1.55 7.49
CA ALA A 40 0.90 0.61 8.19
C ALA A 40 0.29 0.11 9.51
N LYS A 41 -0.46 0.97 10.23
CA LYS A 41 -1.09 0.61 11.51
C LYS A 41 -2.28 -0.35 11.37
N VAL A 42 -2.94 -0.34 10.21
CA VAL A 42 -4.21 -1.07 10.00
C VAL A 42 -4.09 -2.21 9.00
N GLY A 43 -3.10 -2.18 8.12
CA GLY A 43 -2.92 -3.16 7.06
C GLY A 43 -2.39 -4.51 7.56
N ASP A 44 -2.93 -5.58 7.00
CA ASP A 44 -2.46 -6.96 7.23
C ASP A 44 -1.62 -7.46 6.03
N ILE A 45 -1.91 -6.95 4.83
CA ILE A 45 -1.20 -7.27 3.59
C ILE A 45 -0.84 -5.95 2.90
N PHE A 46 0.43 -5.78 2.57
CA PHE A 46 0.97 -4.62 1.87
C PHE A 46 1.46 -5.04 0.49
N CYS A 47 1.02 -4.35 -0.55
CA CYS A 47 1.44 -4.60 -1.93
C CYS A 47 1.90 -3.29 -2.56
N THR A 48 3.20 -3.17 -2.85
CA THR A 48 3.77 -1.99 -3.52
C THR A 48 3.74 -2.19 -5.04
N VAL A 49 3.30 -1.15 -5.75
CA VAL A 49 3.15 -1.12 -7.22
C VAL A 49 3.44 0.29 -7.77
N THR A 50 4.35 1.03 -7.13
CA THR A 50 4.52 2.47 -7.40
C THR A 50 5.61 2.75 -8.43
N GLY A 51 6.59 1.86 -8.58
CA GLY A 51 7.85 2.11 -9.29
C GLY A 51 8.78 3.09 -8.57
N CYS A 52 8.47 3.47 -7.33
CA CYS A 52 9.25 4.40 -6.53
C CYS A 52 10.06 3.67 -5.46
N LYS A 53 11.26 4.15 -5.17
CA LYS A 53 12.06 3.67 -4.04
C LYS A 53 11.47 4.13 -2.70
N ASP A 54 11.79 3.42 -1.63
CA ASP A 54 11.53 3.84 -0.25
C ASP A 54 10.04 4.08 0.06
N VAL A 55 9.14 3.26 -0.51
CA VAL A 55 7.70 3.32 -0.22
C VAL A 55 7.42 2.75 1.17
N ILE A 56 8.04 1.63 1.48
CA ILE A 56 8.00 1.01 2.80
C ILE A 56 9.39 1.11 3.42
N VAL A 57 9.49 1.89 4.50
CA VAL A 57 10.72 2.22 5.21
C VAL A 57 10.62 1.80 6.68
N LYS A 58 11.74 1.88 7.41
CA LYS A 58 11.88 1.42 8.80
C LYS A 58 10.74 1.90 9.71
N GLU A 59 10.34 3.17 9.60
CA GLU A 59 9.29 3.76 10.43
C GLU A 59 7.92 3.08 10.21
N HIS A 60 7.67 2.55 9.01
CA HIS A 60 6.45 1.81 8.72
C HIS A 60 6.45 0.44 9.39
N TYR A 61 7.58 -0.26 9.42
CA TYR A 61 7.70 -1.57 10.08
C TYR A 61 7.45 -1.48 11.59
N GLU A 62 7.88 -0.41 12.25
CA GLU A 62 7.72 -0.23 13.70
C GLU A 62 6.24 -0.12 14.14
N VAL A 63 5.36 0.29 13.22
CA VAL A 63 3.93 0.44 13.49
C VAL A 63 3.06 -0.63 12.82
N MET A 64 3.67 -1.54 12.06
CA MET A 64 2.98 -2.66 11.42
C MET A 64 2.53 -3.70 12.44
N LYS A 65 1.44 -4.40 12.12
CA LYS A 65 0.97 -5.54 12.91
C LYS A 65 1.96 -6.70 12.82
N ASP A 66 2.03 -7.48 13.90
CA ASP A 66 2.75 -8.76 13.88
C ASP A 66 2.19 -9.67 12.77
N LYS A 67 3.09 -10.33 12.04
CA LYS A 67 2.79 -11.20 10.87
C LYS A 67 2.12 -10.50 9.68
N ALA A 68 2.29 -9.18 9.56
CA ALA A 68 1.96 -8.48 8.33
C ALA A 68 2.72 -9.08 7.13
N ILE A 69 2.03 -9.22 6.00
CA ILE A 69 2.60 -9.75 4.76
C ILE A 69 3.00 -8.59 3.86
N LEU A 70 4.23 -8.58 3.37
CA LEU A 70 4.71 -7.60 2.39
C LEU A 70 4.93 -8.28 1.03
N CYS A 71 4.50 -7.61 -0.02
CA CYS A 71 4.69 -8.01 -1.40
C CYS A 71 5.07 -6.79 -2.23
N ASN A 72 6.02 -6.98 -3.14
CA ASN A 72 6.34 -6.00 -4.16
C ASN A 72 5.95 -6.58 -5.52
N ALA A 73 5.07 -5.88 -6.23
CA ALA A 73 4.64 -6.21 -7.59
C ALA A 73 5.03 -5.11 -8.60
N GLY A 74 5.94 -4.22 -8.19
CA GLY A 74 6.61 -3.26 -9.05
C GLY A 74 7.72 -3.87 -9.91
N HIS A 75 8.37 -3.02 -10.70
CA HIS A 75 9.45 -3.46 -11.60
C HIS A 75 10.79 -3.65 -10.86
N PHE A 76 11.02 -2.87 -9.81
CA PHE A 76 12.26 -2.88 -9.03
C PHE A 76 11.97 -3.31 -7.60
N ASP A 77 12.91 -4.00 -6.99
CA ASP A 77 12.89 -4.48 -5.61
C ASP A 77 13.00 -3.36 -4.56
N CYS A 78 13.50 -2.19 -4.95
CA CYS A 78 13.77 -1.05 -4.08
C CYS A 78 12.54 -0.31 -3.52
N GLU A 79 11.32 -0.75 -3.86
CA GLU A 79 10.10 -0.18 -3.27
C GLU A 79 9.97 -0.50 -1.78
N VAL A 80 10.50 -1.66 -1.38
CA VAL A 80 10.50 -2.15 0.00
C VAL A 80 11.92 -2.12 0.51
N ASN A 81 12.18 -1.35 1.56
CA ASN A 81 13.49 -1.31 2.16
C ASN A 81 13.70 -2.56 3.03
N VAL A 82 14.44 -3.54 2.48
CA VAL A 82 14.70 -4.85 3.10
C VAL A 82 15.91 -4.84 4.05
N ALA A 83 16.54 -3.68 4.32
CA ALA A 83 17.80 -3.57 5.06
C ALA A 83 17.77 -2.51 6.19
#